data_AF-A0A1X7T164-F1
#
_entry.id   AF-A0A1X7T164-F1
#
_cell.length_a   1.000
_cell.length_b   1.000
_cell.length_c   1.000
_cell.angle_alpha   90.00
_cell.angle_beta   90.00
_cell.angle_gamma   90.00
#
_symmetry.space_group_name_H-M   'P 1'
#
loop_
_entity.id
_entity.type
_entity.pdbx_description
1 polymer ?
#
loop_
_entity_poly.entity_id
_entity_poly.type
_entity_poly.pdbx_seq_one_letter_code
_entity_poly.pdbx_strand_id
1 'polypeptide(L)'
;MATGAEDTSEAVDTKEATSPQWTVKPDGEIKIKGGSSEDDPTPVTILDTLNDIVSQYGDRPALKVKRGGEWKTWSYTQYHADVQRVAKSCIAIGLEPHYGVSIIGFNSPEWVMTFMGVIMAGGIPAGIYITNNKEACQHIATNSRSQIIVCENKTQLNKILQIKDSLPHLKKIVKYLPETEEPLDTKMRERG
;
A
#
# COMPACT_ATOMS: atom_id res chain seq x y z
N MET A 1 -12.42 24.26 -74.95
CA MET A 1 -13.16 24.70 -73.75
C MET A 1 -13.37 23.50 -72.85
N ALA A 2 -13.37 23.76 -71.54
CA ALA A 2 -13.07 22.85 -70.43
C ALA A 2 -13.87 21.54 -70.34
N THR A 3 -13.21 20.49 -69.86
CA THR A 3 -13.78 19.46 -68.96
C THR A 3 -12.64 18.71 -68.23
N GLY A 4 -12.78 18.54 -66.92
CA GLY A 4 -12.04 17.54 -66.13
C GLY A 4 -11.30 18.11 -64.93
N ALA A 5 -12.03 18.45 -63.87
CA ALA A 5 -11.45 18.56 -62.53
C ALA A 5 -11.39 17.15 -61.94
N GLU A 6 -10.18 16.64 -61.70
CA GLU A 6 -9.97 15.41 -60.94
C GLU A 6 -10.13 15.68 -59.44
N ASP A 7 -11.06 14.92 -58.87
CA ASP A 7 -11.31 14.72 -57.46
C ASP A 7 -10.11 14.00 -56.83
N THR A 8 -9.43 14.66 -55.89
CA THR A 8 -8.47 13.99 -55.01
C THR A 8 -8.95 14.15 -53.58
N SER A 9 -9.63 13.11 -53.10
CA SER A 9 -9.90 12.86 -51.69
C SER A 9 -8.60 12.84 -50.90
N GLU A 10 -8.34 13.86 -50.09
CA GLU A 10 -7.33 13.79 -49.03
C GLU A 10 -7.83 12.81 -47.95
N ALA A 11 -7.18 11.65 -47.88
CA ALA A 11 -7.32 10.74 -46.76
C ALA A 11 -6.75 11.41 -45.50
N VAL A 12 -7.61 11.64 -44.51
CA VAL A 12 -7.22 12.10 -43.18
C VAL A 12 -6.41 10.98 -42.50
N ASP A 13 -5.10 11.20 -42.37
CA ASP A 13 -4.17 10.37 -41.62
C ASP A 13 -4.52 10.45 -40.12
N THR A 14 -5.35 9.52 -39.66
CA THR A 14 -5.65 9.33 -38.23
C THR A 14 -4.44 8.70 -37.56
N LYS A 15 -3.46 9.51 -37.17
CA LYS A 15 -2.37 9.09 -36.28
C LYS A 15 -2.97 8.56 -34.98
N GLU A 16 -2.83 7.26 -34.75
CA GLU A 16 -3.13 6.60 -33.48
C GLU A 16 -2.47 7.37 -32.33
N ALA A 17 -3.28 7.80 -31.37
CA ALA A 17 -2.78 8.45 -30.17
C ALA A 17 -1.86 7.49 -29.41
N THR A 18 -0.56 7.78 -29.37
CA THR A 18 0.43 6.98 -28.65
C THR A 18 0.16 7.07 -27.14
N SER A 19 0.03 5.92 -26.48
CA SER A 19 -0.19 5.85 -25.03
C SER A 19 0.95 6.56 -24.27
N PRO A 20 0.65 7.26 -23.16
CA PRO A 20 1.66 7.97 -22.38
C PRO A 20 2.71 6.99 -21.83
N GLN A 21 3.97 7.45 -21.77
CA GLN A 21 5.09 6.62 -21.28
C GLN A 21 5.20 6.60 -19.75
N TRP A 22 4.59 7.57 -19.06
CA TRP A 22 4.57 7.69 -17.61
C TRP A 22 3.28 8.40 -17.16
N THR A 23 2.91 8.21 -15.90
CA THR A 23 1.78 8.90 -15.27
C THR A 23 2.10 9.18 -13.81
N VAL A 24 1.54 10.28 -13.29
CA VAL A 24 1.47 10.60 -11.86
C VAL A 24 0.04 10.46 -11.32
N LYS A 25 -0.91 10.17 -12.21
CA LYS A 25 -2.30 9.92 -11.83
C LYS A 25 -2.39 8.52 -11.24
N PRO A 26 -2.95 8.37 -10.03
CA PRO A 26 -3.07 7.06 -9.37
C PRO A 26 -3.89 6.01 -10.15
N ASP A 27 -4.84 6.47 -10.95
CA ASP A 27 -5.69 5.71 -11.88
C ASP A 27 -5.19 5.77 -13.33
N GLY A 28 -4.00 6.36 -13.56
CA GLY A 28 -3.43 6.46 -14.89
C GLY A 28 -2.90 5.10 -15.35
N GLU A 29 -3.24 4.73 -16.58
CA GLU A 29 -2.76 3.51 -17.20
C GLU A 29 -1.61 3.82 -18.16
N ILE A 30 -0.59 2.96 -18.13
CA ILE A 30 0.50 2.97 -19.10
C ILE A 30 0.72 1.54 -19.62
N LYS A 31 1.18 1.41 -20.86
CA LYS A 31 1.61 0.12 -21.39
C LYS A 31 2.90 -0.31 -20.70
N ILE A 32 2.86 -1.40 -19.95
CA ILE A 32 4.05 -1.99 -19.33
C ILE A 32 5.02 -2.37 -20.45
N LYS A 33 6.28 -1.94 -20.31
CA LYS A 33 7.40 -2.29 -21.19
C LYS A 33 8.23 -3.38 -20.53
N GLY A 34 8.89 -4.21 -21.33
CA GLY A 34 9.70 -5.33 -20.86
C GLY A 34 9.01 -6.69 -21.05
N GLY A 35 9.64 -7.78 -20.61
CA GLY A 35 9.09 -9.14 -20.73
C GLY A 35 9.42 -9.88 -22.02
N SER A 36 10.53 -9.51 -22.66
CA SER A 36 10.91 -10.06 -23.97
C SER A 36 12.03 -11.11 -23.92
N SER A 37 12.69 -11.28 -22.77
CA SER A 37 13.82 -12.21 -22.60
C SER A 37 14.03 -12.61 -21.14
N GLU A 38 14.98 -13.53 -20.89
CA GLU A 38 15.38 -13.94 -19.54
C GLU A 38 16.05 -12.80 -18.75
N ASP A 39 16.80 -11.93 -19.43
CA ASP A 39 17.43 -10.73 -18.86
C ASP A 39 16.45 -9.55 -18.67
N ASP A 40 15.24 -9.65 -19.24
CA ASP A 40 14.16 -8.65 -19.18
C ASP A 40 12.82 -9.37 -18.95
N PRO A 41 12.62 -9.96 -17.76
CA PRO A 41 11.41 -10.71 -17.46
C PRO A 41 10.20 -9.79 -17.35
N THR A 42 9.01 -10.34 -17.62
CA THR A 42 7.75 -9.56 -17.57
C THR A 42 7.56 -9.02 -16.16
N PRO A 43 7.34 -7.70 -15.99
CA PRO A 43 7.05 -7.14 -14.69
C PRO A 43 5.79 -7.78 -14.08
N VAL A 44 5.92 -8.31 -12.88
CA VAL A 44 4.81 -8.85 -12.10
C VAL A 44 4.49 -7.94 -10.93
N THR A 45 3.27 -8.01 -10.40
CA THR A 45 2.93 -7.26 -9.21
C THR A 45 3.53 -7.93 -7.96
N ILE A 46 3.76 -7.16 -6.91
CA ILE A 46 4.22 -7.70 -5.62
C ILE A 46 3.26 -8.74 -5.03
N LEU A 47 1.97 -8.68 -5.40
CA LEU A 47 0.97 -9.64 -4.95
C LEU A 47 1.05 -10.94 -5.75
N ASP A 48 1.37 -10.88 -7.04
CA ASP A 48 1.65 -12.08 -7.84
C ASP A 48 2.90 -12.79 -7.31
N THR A 49 3.97 -12.04 -7.02
CA THR A 49 5.16 -12.59 -6.36
C THR A 49 4.81 -13.27 -5.02
N LEU A 50 3.94 -12.65 -4.21
CA LEU A 50 3.50 -13.25 -2.95
C LEU A 50 2.71 -14.54 -3.18
N ASN A 51 1.81 -14.58 -4.16
CA ASN A 51 1.04 -15.78 -4.51
C ASN A 51 1.96 -16.93 -4.94
N ASP A 52 2.95 -16.65 -5.78
CA ASP A 52 3.94 -17.64 -6.23
C ASP A 52 4.76 -18.20 -5.07
N ILE A 53 5.21 -17.32 -4.16
CA ILE A 53 5.95 -17.73 -2.95
C ILE A 53 5.07 -18.61 -2.05
N VAL A 54 3.80 -18.26 -1.87
CA VAL A 54 2.86 -19.07 -1.07
C VAL A 54 2.63 -20.44 -1.71
N SER A 55 2.48 -20.51 -3.03
CA SER A 55 2.29 -21.77 -3.74
C SER A 55 3.50 -22.70 -3.63
N GLN A 56 4.72 -22.15 -3.61
CA GLN A 56 5.96 -22.94 -3.57
C GLN A 56 6.44 -23.23 -2.14
N TYR A 57 6.20 -22.30 -1.21
CA TYR A 57 6.84 -22.27 0.11
C TYR A 57 5.86 -22.02 1.26
N GLY A 58 4.57 -22.30 1.07
CA GLY A 58 3.50 -21.96 2.01
C GLY A 58 3.77 -22.29 3.48
N ASP A 59 4.34 -23.47 3.77
CA ASP A 59 4.63 -23.92 5.13
C ASP A 59 5.95 -23.38 5.71
N ARG A 60 6.78 -22.71 4.90
CA ARG A 60 8.04 -22.12 5.38
C ARG A 60 7.76 -20.86 6.20
N PRO A 61 8.60 -20.55 7.21
CA PRO A 61 8.45 -19.36 8.02
C PRO A 61 8.68 -18.08 7.18
N ALA A 62 7.71 -17.16 7.22
CA ALA A 62 7.76 -15.87 6.54
C ALA A 62 8.10 -14.73 7.49
N LEU A 63 7.43 -14.68 8.65
CA LEU A 63 7.57 -13.61 9.63
C LEU A 63 7.82 -14.19 11.02
N LYS A 64 8.59 -13.46 11.83
CA LYS A 64 8.88 -13.86 13.20
C LYS A 64 9.05 -12.63 14.10
N VAL A 65 8.41 -12.63 15.26
CA VAL A 65 8.53 -11.56 16.27
C VAL A 65 8.58 -12.17 17.66
N LYS A 66 9.31 -11.53 18.58
CA LYS A 66 9.37 -11.96 19.97
C LYS A 66 8.38 -11.15 20.82
N ARG A 67 7.43 -11.80 21.48
CA ARG A 67 6.42 -11.18 22.38
C ARG A 67 6.33 -11.97 23.68
N GLY A 68 6.27 -11.28 24.81
CA GLY A 68 6.19 -11.94 26.12
C GLY A 68 7.34 -12.92 26.42
N GLY A 69 8.50 -12.78 25.76
CA GLY A 69 9.61 -13.73 25.88
C GLY A 69 9.56 -14.90 24.87
N GLU A 70 8.44 -15.10 24.18
CA GLU A 70 8.23 -16.19 23.23
C GLU A 70 8.31 -15.72 21.78
N TRP A 71 8.76 -16.60 20.90
CA TRP A 71 8.79 -16.34 19.46
C TRP A 71 7.47 -16.74 18.83
N LYS A 72 6.79 -15.78 18.21
CA LYS A 72 5.64 -16.02 17.34
C LYS A 72 6.11 -16.03 15.89
N THR A 73 5.71 -17.05 15.14
CA THR A 73 6.10 -17.25 13.74
C THR A 73 4.86 -17.42 12.88
N TRP A 74 4.90 -16.87 11.68
CA TRP A 74 3.89 -17.07 10.63
C TRP A 74 4.53 -17.81 9.47
N SER A 75 3.83 -18.80 8.94
CA SER A 75 4.15 -19.36 7.63
C SER A 75 3.75 -18.37 6.51
N TYR A 76 4.24 -18.59 5.28
CA TYR A 76 3.79 -17.79 4.13
C TYR A 76 2.28 -17.89 3.91
N THR A 77 1.69 -19.08 4.09
CA THR A 77 0.24 -19.28 4.00
C THR A 77 -0.52 -18.44 5.03
N GLN A 78 -0.06 -18.43 6.28
CA GLN A 78 -0.68 -17.63 7.34
C GLN A 78 -0.52 -16.13 7.09
N TYR A 79 0.68 -15.70 6.68
CA TYR A 79 0.95 -14.32 6.34
C TYR A 79 0.04 -13.84 5.20
N HIS A 80 -0.09 -14.61 4.13
CA HIS A 80 -0.96 -14.29 3.01
C HIS A 80 -2.44 -14.23 3.42
N ALA A 81 -2.91 -15.17 4.23
CA ALA A 81 -4.26 -15.12 4.77
C ALA A 81 -4.50 -13.85 5.59
N ASP A 82 -3.52 -13.41 6.39
CA ASP A 82 -3.61 -12.19 7.19
C ASP A 82 -3.63 -10.93 6.32
N VAL A 83 -2.82 -10.89 5.26
CA VAL A 83 -2.84 -9.83 4.23
C VAL A 83 -4.23 -9.74 3.58
N GLN A 84 -4.83 -10.88 3.21
CA GLN A 84 -6.19 -10.91 2.66
C GLN A 84 -7.24 -10.41 3.67
N ARG A 85 -7.09 -10.74 4.96
CA ARG A 85 -8.00 -10.26 6.02
C ARG A 85 -7.89 -8.74 6.19
N VAL A 86 -6.68 -8.19 6.16
CA VAL A 86 -6.47 -6.73 6.16
C VAL A 86 -7.14 -6.10 4.95
N ALA A 87 -6.89 -6.60 3.74
CA ALA A 87 -7.43 -6.04 2.50
C ALA A 87 -8.97 -5.95 2.54
N LYS A 88 -9.63 -7.05 2.90
CA LYS A 88 -11.09 -7.11 3.08
C LYS A 88 -11.58 -6.13 4.14
N SER A 89 -10.84 -5.99 5.25
CA SER A 89 -11.19 -5.07 6.32
C SER A 89 -11.06 -3.61 5.88
N CYS A 90 -10.01 -3.26 5.14
CA CYS A 90 -9.82 -1.91 4.59
C CYS A 90 -10.98 -1.52 3.68
N ILE A 91 -11.38 -2.41 2.76
CA ILE A 91 -12.54 -2.19 1.88
C ILE A 91 -13.82 -2.03 2.72
N ALA A 92 -14.04 -2.93 3.68
CA ALA A 92 -15.24 -2.93 4.53
C ALA A 92 -15.39 -1.64 5.36
N ILE A 93 -14.27 -1.04 5.80
CA ILE A 93 -14.29 0.21 6.57
C ILE A 93 -14.20 1.48 5.70
N GLY A 94 -14.27 1.31 4.37
CA GLY A 94 -14.51 2.38 3.42
C GLY A 94 -13.27 2.89 2.67
N LEU A 95 -12.19 2.09 2.55
CA LEU A 95 -11.10 2.41 1.64
C LEU A 95 -11.60 2.39 0.19
N GLU A 96 -11.38 3.49 -0.51
CA GLU A 96 -11.58 3.58 -1.96
C GLU A 96 -10.29 3.25 -2.72
N PRO A 97 -10.38 2.70 -3.95
CA PRO A 97 -9.23 2.51 -4.80
C PRO A 97 -8.41 3.79 -4.95
N HIS A 98 -7.09 3.66 -4.97
CA HIS A 98 -6.13 4.74 -5.15
C HIS A 98 -6.09 5.81 -4.04
N TYR A 99 -6.80 5.60 -2.93
CA TYR A 99 -6.67 6.42 -1.72
C TYR A 99 -5.64 5.85 -0.75
N GLY A 100 -5.14 6.71 0.14
CA GLY A 100 -4.06 6.37 1.06
C GLY A 100 -4.52 5.62 2.31
N VAL A 101 -3.60 4.82 2.86
CA VAL A 101 -3.67 4.34 4.24
C VAL A 101 -2.34 4.63 4.93
N SER A 102 -2.36 5.50 5.94
CA SER A 102 -1.14 5.79 6.71
C SER A 102 -0.95 4.76 7.83
N ILE A 103 0.28 4.31 8.04
CA ILE A 103 0.62 3.31 9.05
C ILE A 103 1.73 3.87 9.95
N ILE A 104 1.41 4.12 11.22
CA ILE A 104 2.34 4.64 12.22
C ILE A 104 2.62 3.60 13.30
N GLY A 105 3.85 3.10 13.34
CA GLY A 105 4.24 2.03 14.26
C GLY A 105 5.67 1.57 14.04
N PHE A 106 6.18 0.82 15.02
CA PHE A 106 7.43 0.11 14.92
C PHE A 106 7.31 -1.10 13.96
N ASN A 107 8.45 -1.63 13.55
CA ASN A 107 8.50 -2.81 12.69
C ASN A 107 7.83 -4.01 13.40
N SER A 108 6.74 -4.51 12.81
CA SER A 108 5.93 -5.60 13.34
C SER A 108 5.28 -6.40 12.21
N PRO A 109 4.87 -7.67 12.46
CA PRO A 109 4.07 -8.43 11.50
C PRO A 109 2.79 -7.69 11.07
N GLU A 110 2.09 -7.04 12.00
CA GLU A 110 0.88 -6.27 11.73
C GLU A 110 1.16 -5.08 10.82
N TRP A 111 2.32 -4.42 10.97
CA TRP A 111 2.72 -3.31 10.10
C TRP A 111 2.87 -3.77 8.66
N VAL A 112 3.62 -4.85 8.41
CA VAL A 112 3.86 -5.35 7.04
C VAL A 112 2.61 -6.00 6.44
N MET A 113 1.81 -6.72 7.24
CA MET A 113 0.50 -7.23 6.82
C MET A 113 -0.44 -6.10 6.42
N THR A 114 -0.44 -4.99 7.18
CA THR A 114 -1.21 -3.79 6.85
C THR A 114 -0.75 -3.22 5.51
N PHE A 115 0.56 -3.05 5.33
CA PHE A 115 1.13 -2.50 4.10
C PHE A 115 0.75 -3.31 2.86
N MET A 116 0.96 -4.63 2.90
CA MET A 116 0.60 -5.52 1.79
C MET A 116 -0.92 -5.63 1.58
N GLY A 117 -1.70 -5.63 2.66
CA GLY A 117 -3.16 -5.70 2.59
C GLY A 117 -3.77 -4.44 1.96
N VAL A 118 -3.17 -3.27 2.20
CA VAL A 118 -3.58 -2.02 1.54
C VAL A 118 -3.32 -2.08 0.04
N ILE A 119 -2.16 -2.60 -0.40
CA ILE A 119 -1.87 -2.80 -1.83
C ILE A 119 -2.89 -3.77 -2.44
N MET A 120 -3.18 -4.87 -1.75
CA MET A 120 -4.18 -5.86 -2.18
C MET A 120 -5.60 -5.29 -2.24
N ALA A 121 -5.93 -4.30 -1.41
CA ALA A 121 -7.19 -3.58 -1.46
C ALA A 121 -7.24 -2.51 -2.58
N GLY A 122 -6.17 -2.33 -3.36
CA GLY A 122 -6.06 -1.27 -4.37
C GLY A 122 -5.77 0.12 -3.80
N GLY A 123 -5.38 0.21 -2.52
CA GLY A 123 -4.98 1.45 -1.87
C GLY A 123 -3.48 1.73 -1.93
N ILE A 124 -3.09 2.88 -1.41
CA ILE A 124 -1.70 3.35 -1.37
C ILE A 124 -1.20 3.37 0.08
N PRO A 125 -0.34 2.44 0.52
CA PRO A 125 0.18 2.47 1.88
C PRO A 125 1.22 3.58 2.06
N ALA A 126 1.16 4.29 3.18
CA ALA A 126 2.11 5.35 3.54
C ALA A 126 2.65 5.13 4.97
N GLY A 127 3.92 4.76 5.10
CA GLY A 127 4.57 4.61 6.41
C GLY A 127 4.84 5.97 7.07
N ILE A 128 4.60 6.07 8.38
CA ILE A 128 4.96 7.23 9.20
C ILE A 128 5.90 6.75 10.32
N TYR A 129 7.05 7.40 10.47
CA TYR A 129 7.97 7.06 11.55
C TYR A 129 7.40 7.48 12.91
N ILE A 130 7.59 6.63 13.92
CA ILE A 130 7.07 6.88 15.28
C ILE A 130 7.63 8.14 15.93
N THR A 131 8.80 8.61 15.48
CA THR A 131 9.49 9.82 15.96
C THR A 131 8.95 11.11 15.33
N ASN A 132 8.14 11.03 14.26
CA ASN A 132 7.53 12.23 13.68
C ASN A 132 6.60 12.92 14.68
N ASN A 133 6.65 14.25 14.73
CA ASN A 133 5.68 15.07 15.46
C ASN A 133 4.31 15.06 14.75
N LYS A 134 3.31 15.66 15.39
CA LYS A 134 1.93 15.66 14.87
C LYS A 134 1.80 16.43 13.55
N GLU A 135 2.55 17.50 13.37
CA GLU A 135 2.55 18.33 12.15
C GLU A 135 3.06 17.52 10.95
N ALA A 136 4.14 16.77 11.13
CA ALA A 136 4.66 15.87 10.10
C ALA A 136 3.68 14.73 9.81
N CYS A 137 3.03 14.16 10.84
CA CYS A 137 2.00 13.14 10.64
C CYS A 137 0.83 13.69 9.81
N GLN A 138 0.38 14.92 10.09
CA GLN A 138 -0.67 15.60 9.35
C GLN A 138 -0.25 15.83 7.90
N HIS A 139 0.95 16.35 7.68
CA HIS A 139 1.45 16.60 6.33
C HIS A 139 1.47 15.31 5.49
N ILE A 140 2.00 14.21 6.05
CA ILE A 140 2.05 12.92 5.36
C ILE A 140 0.64 12.43 5.06
N ALA A 141 -0.24 12.36 6.06
CA ALA A 141 -1.60 11.82 5.91
C ALA A 141 -2.44 12.65 4.93
N THR A 142 -2.27 13.97 4.89
CA THR A 142 -2.94 14.84 3.91
C THR A 142 -2.38 14.62 2.51
N ASN A 143 -1.05 14.60 2.35
CA ASN A 143 -0.42 14.41 1.04
C ASN A 143 -0.71 13.03 0.44
N SER A 144 -0.76 11.97 1.26
CA SER A 144 -1.16 10.63 0.83
C SER A 144 -2.67 10.46 0.65
N ARG A 145 -3.46 11.49 0.95
CA ARG A 145 -4.94 11.46 0.94
C ARG A 145 -5.45 10.27 1.74
N SER A 146 -4.94 10.11 2.96
CA SER A 146 -5.22 8.93 3.77
C SER A 146 -6.68 8.88 4.22
N GLN A 147 -7.37 7.81 3.86
CA GLN A 147 -8.73 7.52 4.33
C GLN A 147 -8.73 6.69 5.62
N ILE A 148 -7.68 5.90 5.84
CA ILE A 148 -7.50 5.11 7.05
C ILE A 148 -6.14 5.44 7.65
N ILE A 149 -6.07 5.55 8.97
CA ILE A 149 -4.79 5.61 9.70
C ILE A 149 -4.71 4.45 10.67
N VAL A 150 -3.66 3.64 10.54
CA VAL A 150 -3.39 2.48 11.38
C VAL A 150 -2.27 2.81 12.35
N CYS A 151 -2.58 2.76 13.64
CA CYS A 151 -1.70 3.12 14.74
C CYS A 151 -1.29 1.86 15.52
N GLU A 152 0.00 1.76 15.85
CA GLU A 152 0.50 0.67 16.70
C GLU A 152 -0.15 0.71 18.09
N ASN A 153 0.03 1.81 18.81
CA ASN A 153 -0.30 1.90 20.23
C ASN A 153 -1.04 3.20 20.59
N LYS A 154 -1.35 3.37 21.88
CA LYS A 154 -2.09 4.52 22.41
C LYS A 154 -1.36 5.85 22.20
N THR A 155 -0.04 5.86 22.29
CA THR A 155 0.78 7.06 22.04
C THR A 155 0.61 7.56 20.62
N GLN A 156 0.72 6.66 19.64
CA GLN A 156 0.53 7.03 18.23
C GLN A 156 -0.92 7.40 17.92
N LEU A 157 -1.89 6.67 18.50
CA LEU A 157 -3.30 7.02 18.40
C LEU A 157 -3.58 8.45 18.90
N ASN A 158 -3.11 8.79 20.10
CA ASN A 158 -3.29 10.12 20.69
C ASN A 158 -2.64 11.23 19.84
N LYS A 159 -1.53 10.93 19.16
CA LYS A 159 -0.89 11.85 18.22
C LYS A 159 -1.80 12.15 17.02
N ILE A 160 -2.40 11.12 16.44
CA ILE A 160 -3.32 11.28 15.29
C ILE A 160 -4.64 11.93 15.71
N LEU A 161 -5.16 11.63 16.91
CA LEU A 161 -6.39 12.26 17.42
C LEU A 161 -6.27 13.79 17.56
N GLN A 162 -5.08 14.32 17.78
CA GLN A 162 -4.83 15.78 17.84
C GLN A 162 -4.93 16.48 16.48
N ILE A 163 -4.83 15.75 15.38
CA ILE A 163 -4.83 16.29 14.01
C ILE A 163 -6.02 15.79 13.18
N LYS A 164 -6.88 14.93 13.74
CA LYS A 164 -7.96 14.25 13.00
C LYS A 164 -8.88 15.21 12.25
N ASP A 165 -9.16 16.37 12.84
CA ASP A 165 -10.09 17.36 12.28
C ASP A 165 -9.48 18.14 11.11
N SER A 166 -8.15 18.04 10.94
CA SER A 166 -7.39 18.64 9.82
C SER A 166 -7.15 17.67 8.67
N LEU A 167 -7.74 16.46 8.70
CA LEU A 167 -7.52 15.40 7.71
C LEU A 167 -8.77 15.21 6.84
N PRO A 168 -8.84 15.84 5.65
CA PRO A 168 -10.09 15.96 4.89
C PRO A 168 -10.62 14.64 4.33
N HIS A 169 -9.76 13.63 4.15
CA HIS A 169 -10.14 12.33 3.63
C HIS A 169 -10.33 11.26 4.71
N LEU A 170 -10.00 11.56 5.97
CA LEU A 170 -9.96 10.56 7.02
C LEU A 170 -11.36 10.01 7.33
N LYS A 171 -11.52 8.70 7.17
CA LYS A 171 -12.75 7.96 7.50
C LYS A 171 -12.61 7.17 8.80
N LYS A 172 -11.46 6.54 9.04
CA LYS A 172 -11.24 5.66 10.20
C LYS A 172 -9.82 5.73 10.76
N ILE A 173 -9.71 5.57 12.08
CA ILE A 173 -8.43 5.33 12.77
C ILE A 173 -8.53 3.96 13.44
N VAL A 174 -7.55 3.09 13.21
CA VAL A 174 -7.49 1.72 13.72
C VAL A 174 -6.25 1.58 14.60
N LYS A 175 -6.39 0.97 15.78
CA LYS A 175 -5.25 0.59 16.64
C LYS A 175 -5.12 -0.93 16.64
N TYR A 176 -3.92 -1.48 16.43
CA TYR A 176 -3.74 -2.93 16.34
C TYR A 176 -3.09 -3.60 17.56
N LEU A 177 -2.33 -2.91 18.40
CA LEU A 177 -1.87 -3.52 19.66
C LEU A 177 -2.99 -3.48 20.71
N PRO A 178 -3.22 -4.59 21.44
CA PRO A 178 -4.14 -4.60 22.59
C PRO A 178 -3.59 -3.71 23.72
N GLU A 179 -4.45 -3.31 24.66
CA GLU A 179 -4.02 -2.44 25.79
C GLU A 179 -3.00 -3.11 26.71
N THR A 180 -2.92 -4.45 26.68
CA THR A 180 -2.07 -5.27 27.54
C THR A 180 -0.69 -5.57 26.95
N GLU A 181 -0.41 -5.17 25.70
CA GLU A 181 0.90 -5.39 25.07
C GLU A 181 1.75 -4.12 25.08
N GLU A 182 2.94 -4.22 25.68
CA GLU A 182 3.95 -3.15 25.65
C GLU A 182 4.53 -2.97 24.24
N PRO A 183 4.71 -1.71 23.77
CA PRO A 183 5.32 -1.41 22.49
C PRO A 183 6.74 -1.99 22.33
N LEU A 184 7.12 -2.33 21.10
CA LEU A 184 8.43 -2.92 20.81
C LEU A 184 9.59 -1.96 21.07
N ASP A 185 9.37 -0.64 20.97
CA ASP A 185 10.40 0.38 21.21
C ASP A 185 10.89 0.41 22.67
N THR A 186 9.98 0.17 23.61
CA THR A 186 10.25 0.22 25.05
C THR A 186 11.20 -0.90 25.44
N LYS A 187 10.99 -2.10 24.89
CA LYS A 187 11.84 -3.27 25.10
C LYS A 187 13.23 -3.18 24.47
N MET A 188 13.41 -2.34 23.45
CA MET A 188 14.73 -2.10 22.86
C MET A 188 15.54 -1.09 23.68
N ARG A 189 14.89 -0.07 24.25
CA ARG A 189 15.55 0.91 25.13
C ARG A 189 16.08 0.30 26.42
N GLU A 190 15.46 -0.76 26.92
CA GLU A 190 15.87 -1.48 28.14
C GLU A 190 17.00 -2.51 27.90
N ARG A 191 17.38 -2.77 26.65
CA ARG A 191 18.45 -3.73 26.28
C ARG A 191 19.75 -3.03 25.85
N GLY A 192 19.87 -1.72 26.12
CA GLY A 192 21.07 -0.90 25.89
C GLY A 192 21.87 -0.68 27.16
#